data_AF-A0AAE3E1C7-F1
#
_entry.id   AF-A0AAE3E1C7-F1
#
_cell.length_a   1.000
_cell.length_b   1.000
_cell.length_c   1.000
_cell.angle_alpha   90.00
_cell.angle_beta   90.00
_cell.angle_gamma   90.00
#
_symmetry.space_group_name_H-M   'P 1'
#
loop_
_entity.id
_entity.type
_entity.pdbx_description
1 polymer ?
#
loop_
_entity_poly.entity_id
_entity_poly.type
_entity_poly.pdbx_seq_one_letter_code
_entity_poly.pdbx_strand_id
1 'polypeptide(L)' 'MEQLKALQEQVEHLTKLIKELAKPDIYDYIDENMPEWARKPVQAAVDKGILKGDKENGWGLTYEDLKVLTWMHRAGIF' A
#
# COMPACT_ATOMS: atom_id res chain seq x y z
N MET A 1 -10.19 39.92 -7.30
CA MET A 1 -10.91 38.72 -7.77
C MET A 1 -10.00 37.77 -8.53
N GLU A 2 -9.18 38.26 -9.46
CA GLU A 2 -8.23 37.43 -10.24
C GLU A 2 -7.19 36.68 -9.39
N GLN A 3 -6.59 37.37 -8.41
CA GLN A 3 -5.63 36.76 -7.47
C GLN A 3 -6.26 35.65 -6.61
N LEU A 4 -7.54 35.79 -6.24
CA LEU A 4 -8.26 34.79 -5.46
C LEU A 4 -8.48 33.52 -6.29
N LYS A 5 -8.80 33.68 -7.58
CA LYS A 5 -8.99 32.56 -8.51
C LYS A 5 -7.69 31.80 -8.77
N ALA A 6 -6.58 32.53 -9.01
CA ALA A 6 -5.27 31.91 -9.18
C ALA A 6 -4.83 31.12 -7.93
N LEU A 7 -5.14 31.63 -6.73
CA LEU A 7 -4.86 30.92 -5.49
C LEU A 7 -5.70 29.63 -5.35
N GLN A 8 -6.98 29.65 -5.75
CA GLN A 8 -7.83 28.47 -5.74
C GLN A 8 -7.30 27.37 -6.67
N GLU A 9 -6.88 27.73 -7.88
CA GLU A 9 -6.31 26.80 -8.86
C GLU A 9 -5.00 26.16 -8.33
N GLN A 10 -4.15 26.93 -7.66
CA GLN A 10 -2.93 26.40 -7.03
C GLN A 10 -3.24 25.45 -5.87
N VAL A 11 -4.23 25.75 -5.04
CA VAL A 11 -4.64 24.88 -3.93
C VAL A 11 -5.21 23.55 -4.46
N GLU A 12 -6.03 23.58 -5.50
CA GLU A 12 -6.54 22.35 -6.15
C GLU A 12 -5.40 21.50 -6.73
N HIS A 13 -4.46 22.14 -7.43
CA HIS A 13 -3.29 21.46 -7.99
C HIS A 13 -2.44 20.80 -6.88
N LEU A 14 -2.11 21.53 -5.82
CA LEU A 14 -1.35 21.00 -4.69
C LEU A 14 -2.11 19.88 -3.97
N THR A 15 -3.43 20.00 -3.83
CA THR A 15 -4.26 18.94 -3.21
C THR A 15 -4.21 17.66 -4.02
N LYS A 16 -4.23 17.74 -5.36
CA LYS A 16 -4.11 16.57 -6.23
C LYS A 16 -2.74 15.91 -6.09
N LEU A 17 -1.66 16.69 -6.12
CA LEU A 17 -0.30 16.19 -5.91
C LEU A 17 -0.14 15.53 -4.54
N ILE A 18 -0.70 16.14 -3.48
CA ILE A 18 -0.70 15.55 -2.15
C ILE A 18 -1.46 14.23 -2.17
N LYS A 19 -2.64 14.12 -2.79
CA LYS A 19 -3.36 12.84 -2.86
C LYS A 19 -2.59 11.76 -3.61
N GLU A 20 -1.87 12.11 -4.66
CA GLU A 20 -1.02 11.17 -5.41
C GLU A 20 0.21 10.75 -4.60
N LEU A 21 0.86 11.68 -3.89
CA LEU A 21 2.03 11.41 -3.05
C LEU A 21 1.68 10.73 -1.73
N ALA A 22 0.53 11.06 -1.16
CA ALA A 22 0.16 10.66 0.18
C ALA A 22 -0.47 9.29 0.24
N LYS A 23 -0.89 8.68 -0.89
CA LYS A 23 -1.41 7.30 -0.92
C LYS A 23 -0.37 6.38 -0.27
N PRO A 24 -0.55 5.98 0.99
CA PRO A 24 0.13 4.79 1.44
C PRO A 24 -0.72 3.70 0.80
N ASP A 25 -0.28 3.12 -0.32
CA ASP A 25 -1.03 2.01 -0.88
C ASP A 25 -1.13 0.94 0.23
N ILE A 26 -2.32 0.82 0.83
CA ILE A 26 -2.61 -0.17 1.85
C ILE A 26 -2.99 -1.43 1.09
N TYR A 27 -2.30 -2.53 1.37
CA TYR A 27 -2.48 -3.80 0.69
C TYR A 27 -3.26 -4.77 1.58
N ASP A 28 -4.58 -4.61 1.57
CA ASP A 28 -5.49 -5.40 2.37
C ASP A 28 -5.72 -6.82 1.84
N TYR A 29 -5.54 -7.02 0.52
CA TYR A 29 -5.80 -8.27 -0.18
C TYR A 29 -4.72 -8.56 -1.24
N ILE A 30 -4.58 -9.83 -1.64
CA ILE A 30 -3.75 -10.20 -2.81
C ILE A 30 -4.59 -9.97 -4.07
N ASP A 31 -4.48 -8.78 -4.64
CA ASP A 31 -5.22 -8.36 -5.84
C ASP A 31 -4.35 -7.51 -6.79
N GLU A 32 -5.00 -6.79 -7.71
CA GLU A 32 -4.36 -5.91 -8.69
C GLU A 32 -3.62 -4.72 -8.05
N ASN A 33 -4.03 -4.27 -6.86
CA ASN A 33 -3.35 -3.20 -6.14
C ASN A 33 -2.00 -3.70 -5.60
N MET A 34 -1.88 -4.97 -5.23
CA MET A 34 -0.63 -5.55 -4.73
C MET A 34 0.39 -5.76 -5.85
N PRO A 35 1.64 -5.25 -5.72
CA PRO A 35 2.71 -5.50 -6.66
C PRO A 35 2.96 -6.99 -6.88
N GLU A 36 3.10 -7.40 -8.14
CA GLU A 36 3.21 -8.82 -8.53
C GLU A 36 4.34 -9.56 -7.78
N TRP A 37 5.47 -8.87 -7.54
CA TRP A 37 6.62 -9.44 -6.83
C TRP A 37 6.33 -9.80 -5.37
N ALA A 38 5.31 -9.19 -4.75
CA ALA A 38 4.94 -9.39 -3.34
C ALA A 38 3.86 -10.46 -3.14
N ARG A 39 3.06 -10.76 -4.17
CA ARG A 39 1.89 -11.65 -4.06
C ARG A 39 2.23 -13.03 -3.52
N LYS A 40 3.28 -13.66 -4.08
CA LYS A 40 3.72 -15.00 -3.66
C LYS A 40 4.25 -15.03 -2.21
N PRO A 41 5.17 -14.13 -1.80
CA PRO A 41 5.58 -14.03 -0.39
C PRO A 41 4.43 -13.80 0.58
N VAL A 42 3.50 -12.89 0.27
CA VAL A 42 2.35 -12.61 1.14
C VAL A 42 1.46 -13.86 1.27
N GLN A 43 1.16 -14.54 0.16
CA GLN A 43 0.40 -15.80 0.20
C GLN A 43 1.08 -16.84 1.10
N ALA A 44 2.41 -17.01 0.98
CA ALA A 44 3.15 -17.96 1.81
C ALA A 44 3.07 -17.63 3.31
N ALA A 45 3.11 -16.33 3.66
CA ALA A 45 2.95 -15.88 5.05
C ALA A 45 1.54 -16.17 5.58
N VAL A 46 0.51 -16.00 4.75
CA VAL A 46 -0.89 -16.29 5.08
C VAL A 46 -1.12 -17.79 5.26
N ASP A 47 -0.64 -18.60 4.32
CA ASP A 47 -0.79 -20.06 4.33
C ASP A 47 -0.14 -20.68 5.58
N LYS A 48 0.98 -20.10 6.05
CA LYS A 48 1.68 -20.50 7.28
C LYS A 48 1.11 -19.86 8.55
N GLY A 49 0.11 -19.00 8.44
CA GLY A 49 -0.54 -18.32 9.55
C GLY A 49 0.35 -17.28 10.26
N ILE A 50 1.45 -16.86 9.62
CA ILE A 50 2.35 -15.80 10.09
C ILE A 50 1.66 -14.44 9.94
N LEU A 51 1.03 -14.22 8.79
CA LEU A 51 0.22 -13.04 8.52
C LEU A 51 -1.26 -13.38 8.76
N LYS A 52 -1.90 -12.64 9.68
CA LYS A 52 -3.34 -12.74 9.96
C LYS A 52 -3.93 -11.34 9.92
N GLY A 53 -4.94 -11.15 9.08
CA GLY A 53 -5.67 -9.89 8.99
C GLY A 53 -6.65 -9.76 10.14
N ASP A 54 -7.16 -8.55 10.33
CA ASP A 54 -8.42 -8.41 11.03
C ASP A 54 -9.53 -8.84 10.04
N LYS A 55 -10.56 -9.55 10.52
CA LYS A 55 -11.57 -10.16 9.63
C LYS A 55 -12.49 -9.13 8.95
N GLU A 56 -12.36 -7.85 9.25
CA GLU A 56 -13.27 -6.78 8.82
C GLU A 56 -12.63 -5.84 7.79
N ASN A 57 -11.31 -5.66 7.82
CA ASN A 57 -10.57 -4.64 7.08
C ASN A 57 -9.41 -5.19 6.24
N GLY A 58 -9.07 -6.48 6.34
CA GLY A 58 -7.94 -7.07 5.60
C GLY A 58 -6.62 -7.02 6.38
N TRP A 59 -5.47 -7.01 5.69
CA TRP A 59 -4.15 -7.06 6.35
C TRP A 59 -3.52 -5.71 6.69
N GLY A 60 -3.99 -4.59 6.13
CA GLY A 60 -3.45 -3.28 6.44
C GLY A 60 -1.97 -3.09 6.08
N LEU A 61 -1.43 -3.86 5.14
CA LEU A 61 0.00 -3.88 4.85
C LEU A 61 0.44 -2.58 4.15
N THR A 62 1.61 -2.06 4.54
CA THR A 62 2.29 -1.01 3.76
C THR A 62 3.26 -1.62 2.75
N TYR A 63 3.82 -0.77 1.88
CA TYR A 63 4.86 -1.18 0.93
C TYR A 63 6.10 -1.75 1.63
N GLU A 64 6.47 -1.20 2.78
CA GLU A 64 7.57 -1.70 3.61
C GLU A 64 7.29 -3.10 4.13
N ASP A 65 6.05 -3.39 4.56
CA ASP A 65 5.67 -4.73 5.01
C ASP A 65 5.81 -5.75 3.87
N LEU A 66 5.40 -5.39 2.65
CA LEU A 66 5.59 -6.24 1.47
C LEU A 66 7.06 -6.57 1.23
N LYS A 67 7.96 -5.58 1.38
CA LYS A 67 9.41 -5.79 1.25
C LYS A 67 9.93 -6.76 2.31
N VAL A 68 9.54 -6.57 3.57
CA VAL A 68 9.95 -7.44 4.67
C VAL A 68 9.48 -8.87 4.44
N LEU A 69 8.20 -9.08 4.15
CA LEU A 69 7.65 -10.42 3.85
C LEU A 69 8.38 -11.07 2.67
N THR A 70 8.70 -10.28 1.64
CA THR A 70 9.45 -10.76 0.47
C THR A 70 10.87 -11.17 0.81
N TRP A 71 11.58 -10.41 1.64
CA TRP A 71 12.93 -10.76 2.08
C TRP A 71 12.92 -12.02 2.94
N MET A 72 11.99 -12.13 3.89
CA MET A 72 11.86 -13.31 4.76
C MET A 72 11.57 -14.58 3.97
N HIS A 73 10.65 -14.52 3.01
CA HIS A 73 10.35 -15.64 2.12
C HIS A 73 11.57 -16.02 1.25
N ARG A 74 12.28 -15.03 0.68
CA ARG A 74 13.49 -15.29 -0.13
C ARG A 74 14.66 -15.83 0.70
N ALA A 75 14.73 -15.49 1.99
CA ALA A 75 15.69 -16.04 2.94
C ALA A 75 15.31 -17.44 3.46
N GLY A 76 14.13 -17.97 3.07
CA GLY A 76 13.66 -19.30 3.47
C GLY A 76 13.14 -19.37 4.90
N ILE A 77 12.80 -18.24 5.52
CA ILE A 77 12.22 -18.20 6.87
C ILE A 77 10.83 -18.86 6.86
N PHE A 78 10.09 -18.62 5.79
CA PHE A 78 8.79 -19.21 5.54
C PHE A 78 8.54 -19.37 4.04
#